data_AF-A0ABD2JM06-F1
#
_entry.id   AF-A0ABD2JM06-F1
#
_cell.length_a   1.000
_cell.length_b   1.000
_cell.length_c   1.000
_cell.angle_alpha   90.00
_cell.angle_beta   90.00
_cell.angle_gamma   90.00
#
_symmetry.space_group_name_H-M   'P 1'
#
loop_
_entity.id
_entity.type
_entity.pdbx_description
1 polymer ?
#
loop_
_entity_poly.entity_id
_entity_poly.type
_entity_poly.pdbx_seq_one_letter_code
_entity_poly.pdbx_strand_id
1 'polypeptide(L)'
;MMDFENVGTSVAAPFLAPLSGIVVTFTGLSKEKREELIGLLHEMGAQSMAAMNCKVTHLIAERCDPESEKYKEARRRKLPVLLPSWIFAANSMDGRLKDTLNVITSEKHLDTHKTPLFAGCEVTVSGFPGADRVDIGRLVELHGGVFTGQMSRSSCTHLIAATNSGEKFRKAREWGTVWVVTSRWLRKCIETGYRLSESRFAHSHDEDKQQRVSPNYSLIAKK
;
A
#
# COMPACT_ATOMS: atom_id res chain seq x y z
N MET A 1 -53.04 -41.26 -9.36
CA MET A 1 -52.29 -41.09 -8.10
C MET A 1 -50.84 -41.21 -8.51
N MET A 2 -50.18 -40.08 -8.79
CA MET A 2 -48.79 -40.03 -9.24
C MET A 2 -47.98 -39.45 -8.09
N ASP A 3 -47.06 -40.26 -7.59
CA ASP A 3 -46.08 -39.89 -6.58
C ASP A 3 -45.11 -38.85 -7.17
N PHE A 4 -45.11 -37.65 -6.59
CA PHE A 4 -44.05 -36.67 -6.83
C PHE A 4 -42.98 -36.89 -5.76
N GLU A 5 -41.87 -37.48 -6.18
CA GLU A 5 -40.65 -37.59 -5.40
C GLU A 5 -40.22 -36.18 -4.96
N ASN A 6 -40.15 -36.02 -3.64
CA ASN A 6 -39.66 -34.82 -2.97
C ASN A 6 -38.15 -34.72 -3.25
N VAL A 7 -37.79 -33.91 -4.24
CA VAL A 7 -36.39 -33.56 -4.54
C VAL A 7 -35.81 -32.89 -3.31
N GLY A 8 -34.90 -33.61 -2.65
CA GLY A 8 -34.17 -33.13 -1.49
C GLY A 8 -33.52 -31.78 -1.80
N THR A 9 -34.08 -30.72 -1.22
CA THR A 9 -33.37 -29.46 -1.09
C THR A 9 -32.25 -29.72 -0.08
N SER A 10 -31.04 -29.89 -0.61
CA SER A 10 -29.82 -29.84 0.16
C SER A 10 -29.78 -28.50 0.89
N VAL A 11 -30.25 -28.49 2.13
CA VAL A 11 -29.96 -27.43 3.08
C VAL A 11 -28.45 -27.40 3.25
N ALA A 12 -27.80 -26.48 2.53
CA ALA A 12 -26.39 -26.21 2.69
C ALA A 12 -26.15 -26.01 4.19
N ALA A 13 -25.25 -26.81 4.76
CA ALA A 13 -24.80 -26.67 6.12
C ALA A 13 -24.49 -25.19 6.41
N PRO A 14 -24.75 -24.68 7.62
CA PRO A 14 -24.50 -23.27 7.92
C PRO A 14 -23.04 -22.99 7.57
N PHE A 15 -22.84 -22.19 6.52
CA PHE A 15 -21.52 -21.70 6.16
C PHE A 15 -20.99 -21.02 7.41
N LEU A 16 -19.97 -21.61 8.04
CA LEU A 16 -19.12 -20.87 8.96
C LEU A 16 -18.66 -19.64 8.18
N ALA A 17 -19.03 -18.45 8.66
CA ALA A 17 -18.66 -17.18 8.04
C ALA A 17 -17.22 -16.85 8.47
N PRO A 18 -16.19 -17.23 7.68
CA PRO A 18 -14.79 -17.18 8.14
C PRO A 18 -14.32 -15.77 8.46
N LEU A 19 -14.98 -14.74 7.91
CA LEU A 19 -14.66 -13.34 8.14
C LEU A 19 -15.76 -12.59 8.92
N SER A 20 -16.56 -13.32 9.72
CA SER A 20 -17.54 -12.67 10.59
C SER A 20 -16.87 -11.63 11.50
N GLY A 21 -17.44 -10.42 11.56
CA GLY A 21 -16.89 -9.29 12.33
C GLY A 21 -15.84 -8.46 11.60
N ILE A 22 -15.38 -8.90 10.42
CA ILE A 22 -14.52 -8.09 9.55
C ILE A 22 -15.36 -7.05 8.81
N VAL A 23 -14.92 -5.80 8.89
CA VAL A 23 -15.48 -4.68 8.15
C VAL A 23 -14.39 -4.03 7.32
N VAL A 24 -14.59 -3.96 6.00
CA VAL A 24 -13.62 -3.47 5.02
C VAL A 24 -14.10 -2.16 4.40
N THR A 25 -13.16 -1.28 4.05
CA THR A 25 -13.39 -0.24 3.05
C THR A 25 -12.27 -0.23 2.01
N PHE A 26 -12.51 0.43 0.88
CA PHE A 26 -11.60 0.45 -0.26
C PHE A 26 -11.15 1.88 -0.59
N THR A 27 -9.90 2.04 -1.07
CA THR A 27 -9.39 3.29 -1.64
C THR A 27 -8.57 3.02 -2.89
N GLY A 28 -8.73 3.86 -3.93
CA GLY A 28 -7.93 3.76 -5.16
C GLY A 28 -8.23 2.57 -6.08
N LEU A 29 -9.33 1.84 -5.87
CA LEU A 29 -9.78 0.74 -6.74
C LEU A 29 -10.87 1.21 -7.71
N SER A 30 -10.90 0.63 -8.92
CA SER A 30 -12.00 0.81 -9.88
C SER A 30 -13.33 0.30 -9.32
N LYS A 31 -14.44 0.74 -9.93
CA LYS A 31 -15.78 0.35 -9.51
C LYS A 31 -15.99 -1.16 -9.67
N GLU A 32 -15.58 -1.70 -10.81
CA GLU A 32 -15.73 -3.11 -11.19
C GLU A 32 -14.97 -4.00 -10.20
N LYS A 33 -13.70 -3.66 -9.91
CA LYS A 33 -12.89 -4.41 -8.95
C LYS A 33 -13.46 -4.36 -7.55
N ARG A 34 -14.04 -3.23 -7.15
CA ARG A 34 -14.69 -3.09 -5.84
C ARG A 34 -15.93 -3.97 -5.73
N GLU A 35 -16.77 -4.01 -6.75
CA GLU A 35 -17.98 -4.83 -6.76
C GLU A 35 -17.65 -6.33 -6.69
N GLU A 36 -16.64 -6.78 -7.43
CA GLU A 36 -16.09 -8.14 -7.34
C GLU A 36 -15.66 -8.48 -5.91
N LEU A 37 -14.83 -7.64 -5.28
CA LEU A 37 -14.31 -7.89 -3.93
C LEU A 37 -15.42 -7.85 -2.87
N ILE A 38 -16.45 -7.01 -3.05
CA ILE A 38 -17.60 -6.96 -2.15
C ILE A 38 -18.39 -8.27 -2.20
N GLY A 39 -18.57 -8.86 -3.40
CA GLY A 39 -19.19 -10.17 -3.55
C GLY A 39 -18.50 -11.23 -2.71
N LEU A 40 -17.17 -11.34 -2.85
CA LEU A 40 -16.35 -12.30 -2.09
C LEU A 40 -16.41 -12.05 -0.58
N LEU A 41 -16.36 -10.80 -0.14
CA LEU A 41 -16.47 -10.45 1.28
C LEU A 41 -17.83 -10.88 1.85
N HIS A 42 -18.92 -10.67 1.12
CA HIS A 42 -20.26 -11.07 1.55
C HIS A 42 -20.41 -12.59 1.63
N GLU A 43 -19.86 -13.34 0.66
CA GLU A 43 -19.84 -14.80 0.69
C GLU A 43 -19.09 -15.35 1.90
N MET A 44 -18.03 -14.65 2.34
CA MET A 44 -17.27 -14.97 3.55
C MET A 44 -17.87 -14.40 4.86
N GLY A 45 -18.99 -13.68 4.78
CA GLY A 45 -19.67 -13.06 5.92
C GLY A 45 -19.01 -11.80 6.50
N ALA A 46 -18.07 -11.19 5.76
CA ALA A 46 -17.55 -9.86 6.04
C ALA A 46 -18.49 -8.76 5.53
N GLN A 47 -18.35 -7.55 6.08
CA GLN A 47 -19.08 -6.37 5.66
C GLN A 47 -18.19 -5.39 4.90
N SER A 48 -18.77 -4.67 3.93
CA SER A 48 -18.12 -3.56 3.24
C SER A 48 -18.81 -2.24 3.56
N MET A 49 -18.03 -1.21 3.85
CA MET A 49 -18.51 0.15 4.09
C MET A 49 -17.97 1.10 3.01
N ALA A 50 -18.86 1.93 2.43
CA ALA A 50 -18.48 2.94 1.46
C ALA A 50 -17.60 4.05 2.08
N ALA A 51 -17.94 4.47 3.30
CA ALA A 51 -17.23 5.50 4.06
C ALA A 51 -16.31 4.89 5.13
N MET A 52 -15.25 5.64 5.48
CA MET A 52 -14.38 5.30 6.61
C MET A 52 -15.08 5.68 7.92
N ASN A 53 -15.45 4.70 8.73
CA ASN A 53 -16.07 4.92 10.04
C ASN A 53 -15.41 4.05 11.12
N CYS A 54 -15.83 4.20 12.38
CA CYS A 54 -15.25 3.49 13.53
C CYS A 54 -15.38 1.96 13.47
N LYS A 55 -16.31 1.40 12.68
CA LYS A 55 -16.50 -0.05 12.54
C LYS A 55 -15.50 -0.69 11.59
N VAL A 56 -14.91 0.08 10.67
CA VAL A 56 -13.94 -0.44 9.70
C VAL A 56 -12.72 -1.00 10.42
N THR A 57 -12.35 -2.22 10.07
CA THR A 57 -11.24 -2.99 10.65
C THR A 57 -10.03 -3.06 9.71
N HIS A 58 -10.26 -3.10 8.40
CA HIS A 58 -9.21 -3.26 7.39
C HIS A 58 -9.45 -2.29 6.22
N LEU A 59 -8.37 -1.70 5.69
CA LEU A 59 -8.41 -0.88 4.48
C LEU A 59 -7.78 -1.66 3.32
N ILE A 60 -8.50 -1.78 2.21
CA ILE A 60 -7.97 -2.37 0.98
C ILE A 60 -7.55 -1.27 0.02
N ALA A 61 -6.30 -1.34 -0.43
CA ALA A 61 -5.68 -0.34 -1.28
C ALA A 61 -4.61 -0.97 -2.17
N GLU A 62 -4.59 -0.61 -3.46
CA GLU A 62 -3.49 -0.99 -4.37
C GLU A 62 -2.26 -0.10 -4.17
N ARG A 63 -2.45 1.10 -3.62
CA ARG A 63 -1.39 2.08 -3.35
C ARG A 63 -1.61 2.77 -2.02
N CYS A 64 -0.51 3.12 -1.35
CA CYS A 64 -0.54 3.97 -0.17
C CYS A 64 -0.64 5.44 -0.58
N ASP A 65 -1.86 5.95 -0.77
CA ASP A 65 -2.09 7.35 -1.15
C ASP A 65 -2.12 8.27 0.09
N PRO A 66 -1.11 9.13 0.32
CA PRO A 66 -1.07 10.00 1.48
C PRO A 66 -2.15 11.09 1.48
N GLU A 67 -2.78 11.36 0.34
CA GLU A 67 -3.84 12.36 0.22
C GLU A 67 -5.25 11.77 0.40
N SER A 68 -5.39 10.44 0.36
CA SER A 68 -6.64 9.76 0.67
C SER A 68 -7.01 9.87 2.15
N GLU A 69 -8.17 10.45 2.43
CA GLU A 69 -8.72 10.54 3.81
C GLU A 69 -8.88 9.17 4.46
N LYS A 70 -9.21 8.13 3.67
CA LYS A 70 -9.30 6.76 4.17
C LYS A 70 -7.94 6.24 4.63
N TYR A 71 -6.89 6.52 3.87
CA TYR A 71 -5.52 6.13 4.22
C TYR A 71 -5.00 6.90 5.45
N LYS A 72 -5.24 8.22 5.51
CA LYS A 72 -4.90 9.06 6.67
C LYS A 72 -5.54 8.52 7.95
N GLU A 73 -6.82 8.17 7.88
CA GLU A 73 -7.56 7.63 9.02
C GLU A 73 -7.12 6.21 9.39
N ALA A 74 -6.85 5.35 8.41
CA ALA A 74 -6.27 4.03 8.65
C ALA A 74 -4.92 4.13 9.37
N ARG A 75 -4.05 5.06 8.96
CA ARG A 75 -2.79 5.35 9.66
C ARG A 75 -3.04 5.83 11.10
N ARG A 76 -3.97 6.78 11.30
CA ARG A 76 -4.29 7.33 12.63
C ARG A 76 -4.74 6.23 13.60
N ARG A 77 -5.55 5.29 13.11
CA ARG A 77 -6.09 4.16 13.87
C ARG A 77 -5.21 2.91 13.86
N LYS A 78 -4.07 2.96 13.16
CA LYS A 78 -3.16 1.81 12.93
C LYS A 78 -3.88 0.59 12.34
N LEU A 79 -4.84 0.82 11.47
CA LEU A 79 -5.52 -0.25 10.76
C LEU A 79 -4.57 -0.85 9.70
N PRO A 80 -4.63 -2.17 9.46
CA PRO A 80 -3.92 -2.79 8.36
C PRO A 80 -4.40 -2.24 7.01
N VAL A 81 -3.44 -1.92 6.15
CA VAL A 81 -3.65 -1.50 4.76
C VAL A 81 -3.13 -2.62 3.85
N LEU A 82 -4.04 -3.29 3.15
CA LEU A 82 -3.77 -4.54 2.46
C LEU A 82 -4.12 -4.47 0.98
N LEU A 83 -3.46 -5.31 0.19
CA LEU A 83 -3.79 -5.55 -1.19
C LEU A 83 -5.08 -6.39 -1.31
N PRO A 84 -5.79 -6.31 -2.46
CA PRO A 84 -6.91 -7.20 -2.77
C PRO A 84 -6.58 -8.70 -2.65
N SER A 85 -5.31 -9.08 -2.79
CA SER A 85 -4.83 -10.45 -2.62
C SER A 85 -5.17 -11.06 -1.26
N TRP A 86 -5.33 -10.25 -0.21
CA TRP A 86 -5.78 -10.72 1.10
C TRP A 86 -7.20 -11.30 1.06
N ILE A 87 -8.12 -10.65 0.33
CA ILE A 87 -9.50 -11.13 0.17
C ILE A 87 -9.52 -12.44 -0.61
N PHE A 88 -8.73 -12.51 -1.70
CA PHE A 88 -8.63 -13.74 -2.48
C PHE A 88 -8.02 -14.91 -1.68
N ALA A 89 -7.03 -14.63 -0.84
CA ALA A 89 -6.44 -15.61 0.05
C ALA A 89 -7.46 -16.12 1.07
N ALA A 90 -8.24 -15.23 1.69
CA ALA A 90 -9.33 -15.59 2.59
C ALA A 90 -10.39 -16.46 1.91
N ASN A 91 -10.77 -16.12 0.68
CA ASN A 91 -11.77 -16.86 -0.08
C ASN A 91 -11.29 -18.25 -0.52
N SER A 92 -9.98 -18.44 -0.58
CA SER A 92 -9.36 -19.73 -0.93
C SER A 92 -9.16 -20.65 0.27
N MET A 93 -9.43 -20.19 1.50
CA MET A 93 -9.29 -21.00 2.72
C MET A 93 -10.54 -21.84 2.99
N ASP A 94 -10.36 -23.02 3.58
CA ASP A 94 -11.48 -23.84 4.04
C ASP A 94 -12.15 -23.19 5.25
N GLY A 95 -13.38 -22.68 5.05
CA GLY A 95 -14.20 -22.09 6.11
C GLY A 95 -14.59 -23.06 7.23
N ARG A 96 -14.35 -24.36 7.08
CA ARG A 96 -14.60 -25.38 8.12
C ARG A 96 -13.54 -25.38 9.22
N LEU A 97 -12.40 -24.74 8.99
CA LEU A 97 -11.37 -24.56 10.02
C LEU A 97 -11.86 -23.49 11.01
N LYS A 98 -12.06 -23.90 12.26
CA LYS A 98 -12.48 -22.99 13.35
C LYS A 98 -11.51 -21.82 13.58
N ASP A 99 -10.30 -21.89 13.05
CA ASP A 99 -9.22 -20.93 13.27
C ASP A 99 -8.95 -20.02 12.05
N THR A 100 -9.73 -20.11 10.98
CA THR A 100 -9.50 -19.34 9.74
C THR A 100 -9.43 -17.84 10.00
N LEU A 101 -10.32 -17.30 10.85
CA LEU A 101 -10.29 -15.87 11.21
C LEU A 101 -9.00 -15.48 11.91
N ASN A 102 -8.48 -16.31 12.80
CA ASN A 102 -7.22 -16.02 13.51
C ASN A 102 -6.02 -16.11 12.56
N VAL A 103 -6.04 -17.07 11.63
CA VAL A 103 -4.99 -17.17 10.60
C VAL A 103 -4.99 -15.95 9.69
N ILE A 104 -6.15 -15.57 9.13
CA ILE A 104 -6.26 -14.49 8.13
C ILE A 104 -6.02 -13.09 8.74
N THR A 105 -6.25 -12.94 10.04
CA THR A 105 -5.98 -11.70 10.79
C THR A 105 -4.67 -11.73 11.56
N SER A 106 -3.93 -12.84 11.53
CA SER A 106 -2.61 -12.92 12.17
C SER A 106 -1.64 -11.94 11.52
N GLU A 107 -0.78 -11.30 12.33
CA GLU A 107 0.22 -10.35 11.83
C GLU A 107 1.07 -10.93 10.69
N LYS A 108 1.46 -12.21 10.81
CA LYS A 108 2.23 -12.92 9.79
C LYS A 108 1.49 -12.99 8.46
N HIS A 109 0.19 -13.30 8.47
CA HIS A 109 -0.59 -13.38 7.24
C HIS A 109 -0.94 -11.99 6.68
N LEU A 110 -1.20 -11.02 7.55
CA LEU A 110 -1.41 -9.64 7.14
C LEU A 110 -0.16 -9.08 6.43
N ASP A 111 1.03 -9.39 6.93
CA ASP A 111 2.28 -8.92 6.34
C ASP A 111 2.50 -9.43 4.91
N THR A 112 2.10 -10.67 4.59
CA THR A 112 2.21 -11.21 3.23
C THR A 112 1.30 -10.53 2.21
N HIS A 113 0.29 -9.79 2.68
CA HIS A 113 -0.66 -9.07 1.85
C HIS A 113 -0.65 -7.55 2.07
N LYS A 114 0.33 -7.03 2.82
CA LYS A 114 0.45 -5.61 3.10
C LYS A 114 0.68 -4.82 1.82
N THR A 115 -0.01 -3.70 1.66
CA THR A 115 0.23 -2.80 0.52
C THR A 115 1.65 -2.23 0.62
N PRO A 116 2.54 -2.46 -0.37
CA PRO A 116 3.90 -1.94 -0.32
C PRO A 116 3.91 -0.41 -0.26
N LEU A 117 4.85 0.16 0.50
CA LEU A 117 4.90 1.60 0.74
C LEU A 117 4.99 2.42 -0.55
N PHE A 118 5.72 1.88 -1.52
CA PHE A 118 6.03 2.55 -2.78
C PHE A 118 5.36 1.90 -3.98
N ALA A 119 4.30 1.12 -3.75
CA ALA A 119 3.49 0.53 -4.82
C ALA A 119 3.03 1.62 -5.81
N GLY A 120 3.35 1.41 -7.09
CA GLY A 120 3.04 2.36 -8.17
C GLY A 120 3.95 3.60 -8.24
N CYS A 121 5.03 3.65 -7.46
CA CYS A 121 6.06 4.69 -7.56
C CYS A 121 7.19 4.25 -8.47
N GLU A 122 7.46 5.04 -9.50
CA GLU A 122 8.73 5.00 -10.24
C GLU A 122 9.62 6.17 -9.79
N VAL A 123 10.80 5.84 -9.29
CA VAL A 123 11.69 6.75 -8.58
C VAL A 123 13.04 6.82 -9.31
N THR A 124 13.54 8.04 -9.48
CA THR A 124 14.91 8.29 -9.92
C THR A 124 15.65 9.20 -8.94
N VAL A 125 16.98 9.25 -9.02
CA VAL A 125 17.82 10.10 -8.17
C VAL A 125 18.66 11.10 -8.97
N SER A 126 19.00 12.22 -8.34
CA SER A 126 19.94 13.24 -8.85
C SER A 126 20.86 13.76 -7.74
N GLY A 127 22.15 13.94 -8.05
CA GLY A 127 23.13 14.53 -7.12
C GLY A 127 23.68 13.59 -6.04
N PHE A 128 23.44 12.28 -6.13
CA PHE A 128 23.97 11.28 -5.19
C PHE A 128 25.22 10.57 -5.75
N PRO A 129 26.22 10.29 -4.91
CA PRO A 129 27.33 9.39 -5.24
C PRO A 129 26.85 7.98 -5.64
N GLY A 130 27.72 7.22 -6.31
CA GLY A 130 27.38 5.87 -6.81
C GLY A 130 26.87 4.91 -5.73
N ALA A 131 27.51 4.89 -4.55
CA ALA A 131 27.10 4.04 -3.44
C ALA A 131 25.70 4.42 -2.91
N ASP A 132 25.49 5.70 -2.58
CA ASP A 132 24.19 6.20 -2.09
C ASP A 132 23.07 5.96 -3.10
N ARG A 133 23.37 6.08 -4.40
CA ARG A 133 22.42 5.78 -5.47
C ARG A 133 21.98 4.31 -5.47
N VAL A 134 22.92 3.38 -5.31
CA VAL A 134 22.63 1.94 -5.24
C VAL A 134 21.78 1.64 -4.00
N ASP A 135 22.13 2.23 -2.86
CA ASP A 135 21.39 2.03 -1.61
C ASP A 135 19.96 2.58 -1.67
N ILE A 136 19.78 3.79 -2.20
CA ILE A 136 18.45 4.38 -2.41
C ILE A 136 17.62 3.51 -3.35
N GLY A 137 18.21 3.05 -4.47
CA GLY A 137 17.52 2.18 -5.42
C GLY A 137 17.05 0.88 -4.78
N ARG A 138 17.94 0.22 -4.03
CA ARG A 138 17.61 -1.00 -3.28
C ARG A 138 16.48 -0.78 -2.27
N LEU A 139 16.49 0.33 -1.53
CA LEU A 139 15.43 0.64 -0.56
C LEU A 139 14.08 0.88 -1.23
N VAL A 140 14.05 1.53 -2.39
CA VAL A 140 12.82 1.72 -3.18
C VAL A 140 12.26 0.37 -3.62
N GLU A 141 13.10 -0.49 -4.20
CA GLU A 141 12.71 -1.81 -4.71
C GLU A 141 12.24 -2.74 -3.59
N LEU A 142 12.96 -2.76 -2.47
CA LEU A 142 12.61 -3.57 -1.29
C LEU A 142 11.21 -3.23 -0.75
N HIS A 143 10.76 -1.98 -0.92
CA HIS A 143 9.45 -1.51 -0.45
C HIS A 143 8.41 -1.37 -1.58
N GLY A 144 8.63 -2.08 -2.69
CA GLY A 144 7.66 -2.26 -3.78
C GLY A 144 7.57 -1.10 -4.77
N GLY A 145 8.55 -0.21 -4.79
CA GLY A 145 8.70 0.80 -5.84
C GLY A 145 9.61 0.32 -6.97
N VAL A 146 9.66 1.08 -8.05
CA VAL A 146 10.57 0.85 -9.18
C VAL A 146 11.66 1.91 -9.15
N PHE A 147 12.92 1.49 -9.14
CA PHE A 147 14.04 2.40 -9.29
C PHE A 147 14.51 2.42 -10.75
N THR A 148 14.71 3.62 -11.30
CA THR A 148 15.24 3.79 -12.66
C THR A 148 16.33 4.84 -12.72
N GLY A 149 17.37 4.53 -13.50
CA GLY A 149 18.43 5.47 -13.78
C GLY A 149 18.04 6.60 -14.73
N GLN A 150 17.02 6.37 -15.55
CA GLN A 150 16.48 7.31 -16.52
C GLN A 150 15.27 8.05 -15.93
N MET A 151 14.97 9.23 -16.47
CA MET A 151 13.82 10.02 -16.03
C MET A 151 12.91 10.27 -17.23
N SER A 152 11.66 9.81 -17.16
CA SER A 152 10.66 9.94 -18.21
C SER A 152 9.44 10.69 -17.71
N ARG A 153 8.84 11.55 -18.55
CA ARG A 153 7.67 12.35 -18.18
C ARG A 153 6.42 11.50 -17.94
N SER A 154 6.29 10.38 -18.66
CA SER A 154 5.07 9.55 -18.62
C SER A 154 5.04 8.56 -17.47
N SER A 155 6.20 8.19 -16.92
CA SER A 155 6.31 7.10 -15.93
C SER A 155 6.94 7.55 -14.61
N CYS A 156 7.89 8.50 -14.63
CA CYS A 156 8.55 8.95 -13.41
C CYS A 156 7.56 9.65 -12.50
N THR A 157 7.47 9.17 -11.26
CA THR A 157 6.58 9.75 -10.23
C THR A 157 7.37 10.60 -9.24
N HIS A 158 8.62 10.21 -8.94
CA HIS A 158 9.44 10.85 -7.92
C HIS A 158 10.88 11.05 -8.39
N LEU A 159 11.40 12.25 -8.15
CA LEU A 159 12.81 12.56 -8.18
C LEU A 159 13.30 12.78 -6.76
N ILE A 160 14.15 11.88 -6.26
CA ILE A 160 14.89 12.12 -5.02
C ILE A 160 16.15 12.92 -5.38
N ALA A 161 16.21 14.18 -4.96
CA ALA A 161 17.32 15.07 -5.25
C ALA A 161 18.15 15.34 -3.98
N ALA A 162 19.48 15.40 -4.15
CA ALA A 162 20.40 15.87 -3.12
C ALA A 162 20.52 17.41 -3.12
N THR A 163 20.27 18.04 -4.27
CA THR A 163 20.36 19.49 -4.46
C THR A 163 19.23 19.97 -5.38
N ASN A 164 18.88 21.25 -5.27
CA ASN A 164 17.95 21.94 -6.19
C ASN A 164 18.59 22.28 -7.55
N SER A 165 19.37 21.37 -8.13
CA SER A 165 20.15 21.64 -9.34
C SER A 165 20.28 20.43 -10.25
N GLY A 166 20.77 20.68 -11.47
CA GLY A 166 20.98 19.66 -12.49
C GLY A 166 19.78 19.44 -13.42
N GLU A 167 20.04 18.71 -14.51
CA GLU A 167 19.09 18.56 -15.62
C GLU A 167 17.81 17.83 -15.20
N LYS A 168 17.92 16.75 -14.40
CA LYS A 168 16.77 16.02 -13.88
C LYS A 168 15.87 16.91 -13.01
N PHE A 169 16.46 17.72 -12.13
CA PHE A 169 15.68 18.64 -11.29
C PHE A 169 14.91 19.65 -12.15
N ARG A 170 15.59 20.29 -13.10
CA ARG A 170 14.98 21.25 -14.02
C ARG A 170 13.82 20.62 -14.81
N LYS A 171 14.01 19.41 -15.35
CA LYS A 171 12.97 18.68 -16.07
C LYS A 171 11.79 18.28 -15.19
N ALA A 172 12.03 17.86 -13.96
CA ALA A 172 10.96 17.48 -13.04
C ALA A 172 10.06 18.68 -12.73
N ARG A 173 10.67 19.85 -12.52
CA ARG A 173 9.96 21.13 -12.32
C ARG A 173 9.24 21.60 -13.58
N GLU A 174 9.87 21.46 -14.76
CA GLU A 174 9.28 21.78 -16.06
C GLU A 174 8.02 20.95 -16.34
N TRP A 175 8.04 19.66 -16.00
CA TRP A 175 6.91 18.76 -16.25
C TRP A 175 5.75 18.95 -15.28
N GLY A 176 6.03 19.31 -14.02
CA GLY A 176 5.01 19.52 -12.99
C GLY A 176 4.29 18.26 -12.51
N THR A 177 4.56 17.10 -13.11
CA THR A 177 3.96 15.80 -12.78
C THR A 177 4.84 14.93 -11.88
N VAL A 178 6.07 15.37 -11.59
CA VAL A 178 7.07 14.63 -10.81
C VAL A 178 7.25 15.29 -9.45
N TRP A 179 7.09 14.53 -8.38
CA TRP A 179 7.40 14.98 -7.04
C TRP A 179 8.90 15.09 -6.84
N VAL A 180 9.40 16.28 -6.52
CA VAL A 180 10.80 16.49 -6.16
C VAL A 180 10.94 16.51 -4.66
N VAL A 181 11.64 15.53 -4.10
CA VAL A 181 11.78 15.32 -2.66
C VAL A 181 13.24 15.06 -2.28
N THR A 182 13.57 15.27 -1.01
CA THR A 182 14.88 14.89 -0.47
C THR A 182 14.93 13.41 -0.07
N SER A 183 16.13 12.86 0.12
CA SER A 183 16.30 11.48 0.63
C SER A 183 15.68 11.26 2.01
N ARG A 184 15.41 12.34 2.78
CA ARG A 184 14.72 12.29 4.07
C ARG A 184 13.32 11.69 3.95
N TRP A 185 12.63 11.96 2.84
CA TRP A 185 11.29 11.42 2.60
C TRP A 185 11.29 9.90 2.55
N LEU A 186 12.19 9.31 1.76
CA LEU A 186 12.33 7.85 1.61
C LEU A 186 12.58 7.22 2.98
N ARG A 187 13.56 7.76 3.71
CA ARG A 187 13.94 7.28 5.05
C ARG A 187 12.79 7.37 6.03
N LYS A 188 12.07 8.50 6.06
CA LYS A 188 10.95 8.69 7.00
C LYS A 188 9.75 7.84 6.65
N CYS A 189 9.46 7.58 5.37
CA CYS A 189 8.43 6.63 4.98
C CYS A 189 8.74 5.23 5.51
N ILE A 190 9.98 4.75 5.33
CA ILE A 190 10.41 3.43 5.82
C ILE A 190 10.40 3.38 7.36
N GLU A 191 10.99 4.38 8.02
CA GLU A 191 11.08 4.45 9.49
C GLU A 191 9.69 4.43 10.14
N THR A 192 8.71 5.11 9.54
CA THR A 192 7.34 5.17 10.07
C THR A 192 6.47 4.00 9.63
N GLY A 193 6.87 3.26 8.60
CA GLY A 193 6.05 2.22 7.98
C GLY A 193 4.84 2.76 7.21
N TYR A 194 4.82 4.04 6.84
CA TYR A 194 3.72 4.67 6.11
C TYR A 194 4.23 5.57 4.99
N ARG A 195 3.46 5.67 3.90
CA ARG A 195 3.73 6.65 2.85
C ARG A 195 3.39 8.06 3.36
N LEU A 196 4.37 8.96 3.30
CA LEU A 196 4.22 10.34 3.75
C LEU A 196 4.05 11.28 2.55
N SER A 197 3.25 12.34 2.74
CA SER A 197 3.03 13.37 1.74
C SER A 197 4.35 14.03 1.33
N GLU A 198 4.60 14.04 0.02
CA GLU A 198 5.81 14.50 -0.64
C GLU A 198 6.08 15.99 -0.37
N SER A 199 5.01 16.78 -0.28
CA SER A 199 5.02 18.22 -0.02
C SER A 199 5.86 18.64 1.20
N ARG A 200 5.95 17.77 2.23
CA ARG A 200 6.69 18.03 3.47
C ARG A 200 8.20 17.84 3.36
N PHE A 201 8.66 17.37 2.22
CA PHE A 201 10.06 17.00 1.99
C PHE A 201 10.64 17.57 0.70
N ALA A 202 9.99 18.61 0.15
CA ALA A 202 10.60 19.46 -0.86
C ALA A 202 11.83 20.15 -0.25
N HIS A 203 12.84 20.42 -1.07
CA HIS A 203 13.95 21.24 -0.63
C HIS A 203 13.45 22.65 -0.29
N SER A 204 13.59 23.06 0.98
CA SER A 204 13.45 24.46 1.37
C SER A 204 14.74 25.23 1.07
N HIS A 205 14.66 26.56 0.96
CA HIS A 205 15.83 27.41 0.73
C HIS A 205 16.89 27.33 1.87
N ASP A 206 16.55 26.79 3.04
CA ASP A 206 17.39 26.84 4.25
C ASP A 206 18.08 25.51 4.62
N GLU A 207 17.64 24.36 4.09
CA GLU A 207 18.12 23.03 4.51
C GLU A 207 19.41 22.54 3.80
N ASP A 208 19.91 23.28 2.81
CA ASP A 208 21.06 22.89 1.97
C ASP A 208 22.40 22.74 2.74
N LYS A 209 22.46 23.14 4.02
CA LYS A 209 23.67 23.06 4.85
C LYS A 209 23.77 21.82 5.76
N GLN A 210 22.68 21.08 5.98
CA GLN A 210 22.64 19.96 6.94
C GLN A 210 22.80 18.56 6.33
N GLN A 211 22.89 18.43 5.00
CA GLN A 211 23.05 17.12 4.32
C GLN A 211 24.50 16.61 4.23
N ARG A 212 25.46 17.22 4.93
CA ARG A 212 26.89 16.84 4.87
C ARG A 212 27.25 15.50 5.55
N VAL A 213 26.31 14.82 6.18
CA VAL A 213 26.52 13.47 6.73
C VAL A 213 25.72 12.47 5.89
N SER A 214 26.42 11.64 5.11
CA SER A 214 25.79 10.55 4.36
C SER A 214 25.01 9.65 5.33
N PRO A 215 23.70 9.44 5.12
CA PRO A 215 22.93 8.53 5.95
C PRO A 215 23.47 7.10 5.86
N ASN A 216 23.46 6.36 6.96
CA ASN A 216 23.78 4.93 6.93
C ASN A 216 22.55 4.15 6.43
N TYR A 217 22.48 3.91 5.13
CA TYR A 217 21.38 3.20 4.49
C TYR A 217 21.33 1.71 4.85
N SER A 218 22.46 1.12 5.28
CA SER A 218 22.56 -0.29 5.66
C SER A 218 21.74 -0.64 6.92
N LEU A 219 21.53 0.34 7.82
CA LEU A 219 20.68 0.19 9.00
C LEU A 219 19.19 0.28 8.68
N ILE A 220 18.83 0.91 7.58
CA ILE A 220 17.43 1.15 7.17
C ILE A 220 16.84 -0.10 6.51
N ALA A 221 17.67 -0.91 5.84
CA ALA A 221 17.26 -2.15 5.17
C ALA A 221 17.02 -3.35 6.11
N LYS A 222 17.20 -3.20 7.43
CA LYS A 222 17.06 -4.28 8.44
C LYS A 222 15.75 -4.25 9.23
N LYS A 223 14.85 -3.32 8.93
CA LYS A 223 13.52 -3.18 9.53
C LYS A 223 12.47 -3.37 8.45
#